data_AF-A0A958ISI6-F1
#
_entry.id   AF-A0A958ISI6-F1
#
_cell.length_a   1.000
_cell.length_b   1.000
_cell.length_c   1.000
_cell.angle_alpha   90.00
_cell.angle_beta   90.00
_cell.angle_gamma   90.00
#
_symmetry.space_group_name_H-M   'P 1'
#
loop_
_entity.id
_entity.type
_entity.pdbx_description
1 polymer ?
#
loop_
_entity_poly.entity_id
_entity_poly.type
_entity_poly.pdbx_seq_one_letter_code
_entity_poly.pdbx_strand_id
1 'polypeptide(L)'
;QTRENDLVLGTFGRGFYVLDDYSPLRQVSEASLKQEATLFPIKKAWMYIESTPLSLPGKAFLGDDFYTAPNPPFGAVFTYYLSEAYKTRKAQRQE
;
A
#
# COMPACT_ATOMS: atom_id res chain seq x y z
N GLN A 1 -17.49 2.62 1.38
CA GLN A 1 -17.03 1.32 0.84
C GLN A 1 -16.34 0.58 1.99
N THR A 2 -16.92 -0.53 2.47
CA THR A 2 -16.51 -1.21 3.71
C THR A 2 -15.76 -2.53 3.49
N ARG A 3 -15.70 -3.03 2.27
CA ARG A 3 -15.16 -4.37 1.98
C ARG A 3 -13.66 -4.34 1.68
N GLU A 4 -13.22 -3.39 0.85
CA GLU A 4 -11.82 -3.35 0.40
C GLU A 4 -10.99 -2.33 1.17
N ASN A 5 -11.66 -1.41 1.87
CA ASN A 5 -11.02 -0.34 2.63
C ASN A 5 -10.17 0.61 1.78
N ASP A 6 -10.52 0.78 0.51
CA ASP A 6 -9.81 1.71 -0.38
C ASP A 6 -10.49 3.09 -0.36
N LEU A 7 -9.68 4.14 -0.46
CA LEU A 7 -10.13 5.52 -0.53
C LEU A 7 -9.90 6.07 -1.94
N VAL A 8 -10.98 6.50 -2.60
CA VAL A 8 -10.93 7.12 -3.93
C VAL A 8 -11.26 8.60 -3.81
N LEU A 9 -10.38 9.47 -4.30
CA LEU A 9 -10.53 10.92 -4.25
C LEU A 9 -10.59 11.49 -5.67
N GLY A 10 -11.62 12.26 -5.97
CA GLY A 10 -11.72 13.04 -7.22
C GLY A 10 -11.08 14.41 -7.08
N THR A 11 -10.37 14.87 -8.11
CA THR A 11 -9.79 16.21 -8.18
C THR A 11 -10.60 17.13 -9.09
N PHE A 12 -10.50 18.44 -8.87
CA PHE A 12 -11.04 19.46 -9.77
C PHE A 12 -10.14 19.61 -11.01
N GLY A 13 -10.20 18.63 -11.91
CA GLY A 13 -9.33 18.63 -13.10
C GLY A 13 -9.32 17.35 -13.93
N ARG A 14 -10.26 16.42 -13.68
CA ARG A 14 -10.39 15.07 -14.29
C ARG A 14 -9.38 14.02 -13.79
N GLY A 15 -8.63 14.29 -12.72
CA GLY A 15 -7.79 13.28 -12.06
C GLY A 15 -8.51 12.60 -10.88
N PHE A 16 -8.11 11.37 -10.56
CA PHE A 16 -8.51 10.66 -9.35
C PHE A 16 -7.30 10.02 -8.67
N TYR A 17 -7.34 9.91 -7.35
CA TYR A 17 -6.34 9.22 -6.54
C TYR A 17 -6.98 8.00 -5.87
N VAL A 18 -6.26 6.89 -5.86
CA VAL A 18 -6.64 5.67 -5.14
C VAL A 18 -5.59 5.42 -4.07
N LEU A 19 -6.01 5.43 -2.82
CA LEU A 19 -5.20 4.95 -1.70
C LEU A 19 -5.72 3.57 -1.31
N ASP A 20 -4.90 2.55 -1.58
CA ASP A 20 -5.20 1.17 -1.21
C ASP A 20 -5.12 1.03 0.32
N ASP A 21 -6.15 0.40 0.89
CA ASP A 21 -6.26 0.10 2.33
C ASP A 21 -5.95 1.26 3.30
N TYR A 22 -6.90 2.19 3.45
CA TYR A 22 -6.81 3.28 4.44
C TYR A 22 -7.16 2.83 5.88
N SER A 23 -7.25 1.52 6.16
CA SER A 23 -7.55 0.99 7.50
C SER A 23 -6.62 1.48 8.62
N PRO A 24 -5.29 1.61 8.42
CA PRO A 24 -4.40 2.14 9.45
C PRO A 24 -4.80 3.53 9.93
N LEU A 25 -5.20 4.41 9.00
CA LEU A 25 -5.63 5.77 9.31
C LEU A 25 -6.97 5.83 10.06
N ARG A 26 -7.82 4.80 9.94
CA ARG A 26 -9.07 4.71 10.72
C ARG A 26 -8.87 4.20 12.14
N GLN A 27 -7.81 3.43 12.36
CA GLN A 27 -7.55 2.76 13.63
C GLN A 27 -6.47 3.43 14.46
N VAL A 28 -5.71 4.33 13.85
CA VAL A 28 -4.78 5.16 14.59
C VAL A 28 -5.54 5.99 15.63
N SER A 29 -5.03 5.95 16.83
CA SER A 29 -5.53 6.67 18.01
C SER A 29 -4.35 7.18 18.82
N GLU A 30 -4.58 8.18 19.67
CA GLU A 30 -3.54 8.66 20.60
C GLU A 30 -2.98 7.54 21.47
N ALA A 31 -3.82 6.57 21.87
CA ALA A 31 -3.38 5.41 22.63
C ALA A 31 -2.41 4.53 21.84
N SER A 32 -2.69 4.26 20.56
CA SER A 32 -1.78 3.48 19.70
C SER A 32 -0.44 4.19 19.47
N LEU A 33 -0.44 5.52 19.35
CA LEU A 33 0.80 6.28 19.12
C LEU A 33 1.69 6.38 20.36
N LYS A 34 1.12 6.17 21.56
CA LYS A 34 1.87 6.09 22.83
C LYS A 34 2.47 4.72 23.09
N GLN A 35 2.09 3.69 22.33
CA GLN A 35 2.70 2.37 22.43
C GLN A 35 4.06 2.37 21.74
N GLU A 36 4.97 1.52 22.22
CA GLU A 36 6.28 1.33 21.60
C GLU A 36 6.15 0.82 20.16
N ALA A 37 5.21 -0.09 19.93
CA ALA A 37 4.91 -0.63 18.62
C ALA A 37 3.42 -0.95 18.50
N THR A 38 2.85 -0.74 17.31
CA THR A 38 1.48 -1.15 16.98
C THR A 38 1.45 -1.78 15.60
N LEU A 39 0.92 -3.00 15.52
CA LEU A 39 0.61 -3.64 14.24
C LEU A 39 -0.85 -3.37 13.89
N PHE A 40 -1.07 -2.75 12.73
CA PHE A 40 -2.42 -2.52 12.22
C PHE A 40 -2.99 -3.79 11.56
N PRO A 41 -4.31 -3.87 11.35
CA PRO A 41 -4.90 -5.03 10.71
C PRO A 41 -4.32 -5.29 9.35
N ILE A 42 -4.09 -6.57 9.08
CA ILE A 42 -3.49 -7.04 7.84
C ILE A 42 -4.62 -7.36 6.87
N LYS A 43 -4.61 -6.70 5.70
CA LYS A 43 -5.51 -7.06 4.59
C LYS A 43 -5.24 -8.51 4.19
N LYS A 44 -6.31 -9.25 3.91
CA LYS A 44 -6.20 -10.64 3.45
C LYS A 44 -5.36 -10.68 2.18
N ALA A 45 -4.23 -11.38 2.24
CA ALA A 45 -3.37 -11.59 1.09
C ALA A 45 -4.03 -12.51 0.07
N TRP A 46 -3.83 -12.20 -1.21
CA TRP A 46 -4.31 -13.02 -2.32
C TRP A 46 -3.20 -13.96 -2.79
N MET A 47 -3.57 -15.21 -3.06
CA MET A 47 -2.76 -16.11 -3.86
C MET A 47 -3.23 -15.95 -5.31
N TYR A 48 -2.35 -15.46 -6.17
CA TYR A 48 -2.66 -15.25 -7.58
C TYR A 48 -1.44 -15.58 -8.44
N ILE A 49 -1.71 -15.91 -9.71
CA ILE A 49 -0.69 -16.02 -10.74
C ILE A 49 -0.80 -14.76 -11.58
N GLU A 50 0.32 -14.05 -11.78
CA GLU A 50 0.35 -12.88 -12.64
C GLU A 50 -0.04 -13.25 -14.06
N SER A 51 -0.95 -12.46 -14.64
CA SER A 51 -1.41 -12.64 -16.01
C SER A 51 -0.96 -11.45 -16.83
N THR A 52 -0.36 -11.73 -17.99
CA THR A 52 0.04 -10.73 -19.00
C THR A 52 -0.76 -10.95 -20.27
N PRO A 53 -2.07 -10.62 -20.29
CA PRO A 53 -2.95 -10.93 -21.42
C PRO A 53 -2.55 -10.19 -22.71
N LEU A 54 -1.80 -9.08 -22.58
CA LEU A 54 -1.35 -8.25 -23.68
C LEU A 54 0.00 -8.69 -24.26
N SER A 55 0.51 -9.86 -23.88
CA SER A 55 1.80 -10.46 -24.31
C SER A 55 3.07 -9.68 -23.94
N LEU A 56 2.98 -8.37 -23.66
CA LEU A 56 4.06 -7.52 -23.16
C LEU A 56 3.71 -6.94 -21.79
N PRO A 57 4.71 -6.56 -20.96
CA PRO A 57 4.48 -5.91 -19.68
C PRO A 57 3.68 -4.60 -19.79
N GLY A 58 2.89 -4.29 -18.77
CA GLY A 58 2.12 -3.05 -18.69
C GLY A 58 1.04 -2.94 -19.77
N LYS A 59 0.97 -1.77 -20.43
CA LYS A 59 -0.05 -1.46 -21.44
C LYS A 59 0.28 -1.92 -22.87
N ALA A 60 1.39 -2.62 -23.08
CA ALA A 60 1.88 -3.02 -24.40
C ALA A 60 1.81 -1.85 -25.41
N PHE A 61 1.06 -2.01 -26.50
CA PHE A 61 0.87 -1.00 -27.56
C PHE A 61 -0.52 -0.33 -27.55
N LEU A 62 -1.22 -0.31 -26.41
CA LEU A 62 -2.59 0.24 -26.32
C LEU A 62 -2.67 1.78 -26.22
N GLY A 63 -1.53 2.49 -26.28
CA GLY A 63 -1.49 3.96 -26.22
C GLY A 63 -1.65 4.54 -24.81
N ASP A 64 -1.83 5.87 -24.72
CA ASP A 64 -1.90 6.59 -23.44
C ASP A 64 -3.29 6.65 -22.81
N ASP A 65 -4.34 6.39 -23.60
CA ASP A 65 -5.71 6.29 -23.10
C ASP A 65 -5.94 5.03 -22.26
N PHE A 66 -5.10 4.00 -22.41
CA PHE A 66 -5.17 2.77 -21.62
C PHE A 66 -4.39 2.90 -20.30
N TYR A 67 -5.11 3.12 -19.21
CA TYR A 67 -4.54 3.24 -17.87
C TYR A 67 -4.05 1.89 -17.33
N THR A 68 -2.84 1.86 -16.77
CA THR A 68 -2.29 0.73 -16.03
C THR A 68 -1.58 1.22 -14.78
N ALA A 69 -1.69 0.47 -13.68
CA ALA A 69 -0.91 0.67 -12.47
C ALA A 69 -0.16 -0.63 -12.14
N PRO A 70 0.96 -0.55 -11.41
CA PRO A 70 1.62 -1.74 -10.87
C PRO A 70 0.65 -2.55 -10.00
N ASN A 71 0.77 -3.88 -10.04
CA ASN A 71 0.09 -4.74 -9.08
C ASN A 71 0.63 -4.49 -7.67
N PRO A 72 -0.17 -4.76 -6.62
CA PRO A 72 0.35 -4.77 -5.25
C PRO A 72 1.51 -5.77 -5.12
N PRO A 73 2.44 -5.52 -4.18
CA PRO A 73 3.53 -6.45 -3.92
C PRO A 73 2.99 -7.83 -3.56
N PHE A 74 3.67 -8.87 -4.02
CA PHE A 74 3.28 -10.24 -3.74
C PHE A 74 3.36 -10.55 -2.24
N GLY A 75 2.29 -11.13 -1.70
CA GLY A 75 2.21 -11.55 -0.30
C GLY A 75 1.32 -10.65 0.57
N ALA A 76 1.53 -10.72 1.89
CA ALA A 76 0.81 -9.92 2.86
C ALA A 76 1.54 -8.60 3.11
N VAL A 77 0.81 -7.48 3.04
CA VAL A 77 1.33 -6.16 3.38
C VAL A 77 1.05 -5.88 4.85
N PHE A 78 2.11 -5.63 5.61
CA PHE A 78 2.04 -5.28 7.02
C PHE A 78 2.23 -3.78 7.19
N THR A 79 1.26 -3.14 7.83
CA THR A 79 1.39 -1.74 8.25
C THR A 79 1.58 -1.69 9.74
N TYR A 80 2.62 -1.01 10.20
CA TYR A 80 2.95 -0.93 11.61
C TYR A 80 3.49 0.46 11.98
N TYR A 81 3.40 0.78 13.26
CA TYR A 81 3.97 1.96 13.88
C TYR A 81 5.05 1.52 14.87
N LEU A 82 6.16 2.25 14.91
CA LEU A 82 7.21 2.14 15.94
C LEU A 82 7.46 3.54 16.49
N SER A 83 7.44 3.69 17.82
CA SER A 83 7.72 4.97 18.47
C SER A 83 9.17 5.40 18.31
N GLU A 84 10.09 4.44 18.30
CA GLU A 84 11.52 4.65 18.10
C GLU A 84 12.03 3.85 16.89
N ALA A 85 12.84 4.49 16.07
CA ALA A 85 13.46 3.84 14.94
C ALA A 85 14.63 2.96 15.42
N TYR A 86 14.59 1.66 15.11
CA TYR A 86 15.72 0.78 15.35
C TYR A 86 16.84 1.06 14.34
N LYS A 87 18.07 1.27 14.85
CA LYS A 87 19.24 1.41 13.98
C LYS A 87 19.50 0.08 13.24
N THR A 88 19.68 0.17 11.93
CA THR A 88 20.09 -0.99 11.14
C THR A 88 21.51 -1.40 11.51
N ARG A 89 21.86 -2.69 11.37
CA ARG A 89 23.23 -3.19 11.57
C ARG A 89 24.26 -2.45 10.70
N LYS A 90 23.85 -1.89 9.56
CA LYS A 90 24.71 -1.07 8.70
C LYS A 90 24.98 0.30 9.33
N ALA A 91 23.94 0.97 9.85
CA ALA A 91 24.08 2.26 10.52
C ALA A 91 24.94 2.16 11.78
N GLN A 92 24.78 1.09 12.57
CA GLN A 92 25.59 0.84 13.78
C GLN A 92 27.09 0.66 13.51
N ARG A 93 27.48 0.28 12.29
CA ARG A 93 28.90 0.09 11.92
C ARG A 93 29.58 1.37 11.42
N GLN A 94 28.81 2.43 11.18
CA GLN A 94 29.30 3.71 10.64
C GLN A 94 29.39 4.80 11.72
N GLU A 95 28.98 4.50 12.95
CA GLU A 95 29.27 5.27 14.16
C GLU A 95 30.57 4.78 14.79
#